data_AF-A0A3P9PFT7-F1
#
_entry.id   AF-A0A3P9PFT7-F1
#
_cell.length_a   1.000
_cell.length_b   1.000
_cell.length_c   1.000
_cell.angle_alpha   90.00
_cell.angle_beta   90.00
_cell.angle_gamma   90.00
#
_symmetry.space_group_name_H-M   'P 1'
#
loop_
_entity.id
_entity.type
_entity.pdbx_description
1 polymer ?
#
loop_
_entity_poly.entity_id
_entity_poly.type
_entity_poly.pdbx_seq_one_letter_code
_entity_poly.pdbx_strand_id
1 'polypeptide(L)'
;MNIFNLFSHFLEGTVVHRAECRPVVSDSYMKLKRLQVESVKPQRLVQQLDRAVATVFRPVANHDFNLEYEKKKKSDGKMVRADRQLVLDLLFSAFEKHQYYSFKDLVDITKQPVTYLKEIMREIGVCNRKGAHKSTWELKPEYRHYQPSEEEEQKSPNSI
;
A
#
# COMPACT_ATOMS: atom_id res chain seq x y z
N MET A 1 -24.89 -23.56 -41.06
CA MET A 1 -24.20 -23.89 -42.33
C MET A 1 -23.24 -22.77 -42.64
N ASN A 2 -21.96 -23.11 -42.80
CA ASN A 2 -20.82 -22.20 -42.77
C ASN A 2 -20.83 -21.18 -43.90
N ILE A 3 -20.64 -19.92 -43.52
CA ILE A 3 -20.30 -18.81 -44.42
C ILE A 3 -18.83 -18.99 -44.79
N PHE A 4 -18.56 -19.72 -45.87
CA PHE A 4 -17.21 -19.89 -46.38
C PHE A 4 -16.72 -18.55 -46.97
N ASN A 5 -15.82 -17.90 -46.25
CA ASN A 5 -15.00 -16.79 -46.74
C ASN A 5 -14.25 -17.22 -48.02
N LEU A 6 -14.59 -16.62 -49.15
CA LEU A 6 -13.75 -16.61 -50.35
C LEU A 6 -12.65 -15.55 -50.16
N PHE A 7 -11.52 -15.94 -49.57
CA PHE A 7 -10.32 -15.13 -49.64
C PHE A 7 -9.68 -15.28 -51.02
N SER A 8 -9.97 -14.33 -51.91
CA SER A 8 -9.28 -14.19 -53.19
C SER A 8 -7.86 -13.67 -52.94
N HIS A 9 -6.87 -14.49 -53.27
CA HIS A 9 -5.47 -14.08 -53.31
C HIS A 9 -5.07 -13.95 -54.78
N PHE A 10 -4.50 -12.81 -55.15
CA PHE A 10 -4.06 -12.52 -56.51
C PHE A 10 -2.60 -12.07 -56.50
N LEU A 11 -1.88 -12.44 -57.57
CA LEU A 11 -0.48 -12.10 -57.78
C LEU A 11 -0.41 -11.03 -58.87
N GLU A 12 0.07 -9.83 -58.54
CA GLU A 12 0.07 -8.68 -59.46
C GLU A 12 1.10 -8.80 -60.60
N GLY A 13 2.21 -9.53 -60.39
CA GLY A 13 3.22 -9.77 -61.41
C GLY A 13 4.64 -9.85 -60.84
N THR A 14 5.64 -9.72 -61.71
CA THR A 14 7.07 -9.70 -61.35
C THR A 14 7.70 -8.35 -61.66
N VAL A 15 8.58 -7.87 -60.78
CA VAL A 15 9.27 -6.59 -60.97
C VAL A 15 10.42 -6.79 -61.94
N VAL A 16 10.29 -6.26 -63.16
CA VAL A 16 11.31 -6.40 -64.21
C VAL A 16 12.39 -5.32 -64.10
N HIS A 17 12.00 -4.08 -63.78
CA HIS A 17 12.91 -2.95 -63.68
C HIS A 17 12.51 -2.02 -62.55
N ARG A 18 13.51 -1.39 -61.92
CA ARG A 18 13.33 -0.36 -60.90
C ARG A 18 13.89 0.95 -61.41
N ALA A 19 13.13 2.03 -61.24
CA ALA A 19 13.54 3.38 -61.57
C ALA A 19 13.39 4.30 -60.35
N GLU A 20 14.18 5.37 -60.31
CA GLU A 20 14.10 6.42 -59.30
C GLU A 20 13.71 7.74 -59.96
N CYS A 21 12.66 8.39 -59.47
CA CYS A 21 12.30 9.73 -59.90
C CYS A 21 13.16 10.74 -59.15
N ARG A 22 14.06 11.44 -59.86
CA ARG A 22 14.87 12.52 -59.30
C ARG A 22 14.36 13.87 -59.79
N PRO A 23 14.13 14.84 -58.89
CA PRO A 23 13.77 16.19 -59.29
C PRO A 23 14.96 16.86 -59.97
N VAL A 24 14.67 17.76 -60.91
CA VAL A 24 15.68 18.62 -61.52
C VAL A 24 16.16 19.63 -60.48
N VAL A 25 17.48 19.80 -60.35
CA VAL A 25 18.08 20.76 -59.42
C VAL A 25 17.89 22.17 -59.98
N SER A 26 16.77 22.79 -59.63
CA SER A 26 16.44 24.18 -59.93
C SER A 26 16.48 25.04 -58.66
N ASP A 27 16.58 26.36 -58.82
CA ASP A 27 16.51 27.28 -57.69
C ASP A 27 15.17 27.16 -56.92
N SER A 28 14.07 26.92 -57.66
CA SER A 28 12.75 26.66 -57.06
C SER A 28 12.75 25.40 -56.20
N TYR A 29 13.39 24.32 -56.64
CA TYR A 29 13.54 23.09 -55.87
C TYR A 29 14.41 23.32 -54.61
N MET A 30 15.52 24.05 -54.72
CA MET A 30 16.38 24.39 -53.58
C MET A 30 15.66 25.27 -52.55
N LYS A 31 14.77 26.17 -53.00
CA LYS A 31 13.91 26.95 -52.10
C LYS A 31 12.93 26.07 -51.33
N LEU A 32 12.26 25.12 -52.00
CA LEU A 32 11.38 24.15 -51.34
C LEU A 32 12.13 23.27 -50.33
N LYS A 33 13.35 22.81 -50.67
CA LYS A 33 14.18 22.02 -49.74
C LYS A 33 14.57 22.80 -48.49
N ARG A 34 14.87 24.10 -48.60
CA ARG A 34 15.14 24.96 -47.43
C ARG A 34 13.93 25.06 -46.49
N LEU A 35 12.74 25.30 -47.04
CA LEU A 35 11.50 25.38 -46.26
C LEU A 35 11.19 24.05 -45.54
N GLN A 36 11.45 22.92 -46.19
CA GLN A 36 11.28 21.60 -45.60
C GLN A 36 12.19 21.41 -44.37
N VAL A 37 13.48 21.80 -44.47
CA VAL A 37 14.44 21.66 -43.36
C VAL A 37 14.08 22.57 -42.20
N GLU A 38 13.63 23.80 -42.48
CA GLU A 38 13.24 24.76 -41.44
C GLU A 38 11.99 24.31 -40.66
N SER A 39 11.06 23.63 -41.34
CA SER A 39 9.87 23.04 -40.70
C SER A 39 10.21 21.83 -39.84
N VAL A 40 11.30 21.11 -40.13
CA VAL A 40 11.72 19.92 -39.38
C VAL A 40 12.61 20.37 -38.22
N LYS A 41 11.97 20.85 -37.15
CA LYS A 41 12.66 21.07 -35.87
C LYS A 41 12.60 19.79 -35.04
N PRO A 42 13.68 19.37 -34.38
CA PRO A 42 13.66 18.19 -33.53
C PRO A 42 12.74 18.42 -32.33
N GLN A 43 11.96 17.40 -31.95
CA GLN A 43 11.03 17.48 -30.82
C GLN A 43 11.75 17.71 -29.48
N ARG A 44 13.04 17.36 -29.39
CA ARG A 44 13.87 17.53 -28.20
C ARG A 44 15.16 18.24 -28.59
N LEU A 45 15.49 19.29 -27.85
CA LEU A 45 16.73 20.05 -27.97
C LEU A 45 17.50 19.94 -26.65
N VAL A 46 18.79 19.60 -26.75
CA VAL A 46 19.68 19.65 -25.59
C VAL A 46 19.94 21.12 -25.27
N GLN A 47 19.62 21.53 -24.04
CA GLN A 47 19.94 22.87 -23.55
C GLN A 47 21.24 22.79 -22.76
N GLN A 48 22.24 23.56 -23.19
CA GLN A 48 23.46 23.71 -22.41
C GLN A 48 23.15 24.58 -21.19
N LEU A 49 23.52 24.09 -20.02
CA LEU A 49 23.45 24.87 -18.79
C LEU A 49 24.65 25.81 -18.73
N ASP A 50 24.40 27.11 -18.59
CA ASP A 50 25.44 28.14 -18.48
C ASP A 50 26.32 27.96 -17.24
N ARG A 51 25.76 27.35 -16.19
CA ARG A 51 26.48 26.99 -14.97
C ARG A 51 26.12 25.57 -14.56
N ALA A 52 27.12 24.82 -14.11
CA ALA A 52 26.89 23.52 -13.49
C ALA A 52 26.02 23.72 -12.25
N VAL A 53 24.81 23.16 -12.25
CA VAL A 53 23.94 23.13 -11.08
C VAL A 53 24.59 22.16 -10.09
N ALA A 54 25.42 22.70 -9.21
CA ALA A 54 26.01 22.00 -8.08
C ALA A 54 24.96 21.77 -6.99
N THR A 55 23.76 21.28 -7.33
CA THR A 55 22.95 20.51 -6.37
C THR A 55 23.67 19.19 -6.20
N VAL A 56 24.79 19.27 -5.49
CA VAL A 56 25.71 18.19 -5.19
C VAL A 56 24.86 17.09 -4.57
N PHE A 57 24.71 15.98 -5.28
CA PHE A 57 24.45 14.70 -4.65
C PHE A 57 25.63 14.45 -3.71
N ARG A 58 25.49 14.91 -2.46
CA ARG A 58 26.48 14.61 -1.43
C ARG A 58 26.27 13.15 -1.10
N PRO A 59 27.28 12.29 -1.29
CA PRO A 59 27.15 10.90 -0.87
C PRO A 59 26.82 10.91 0.63
N VAL A 60 25.60 10.49 0.95
CA VAL A 60 25.16 10.40 2.33
C VAL A 60 25.76 9.11 2.89
N ALA A 61 26.46 9.20 4.02
CA ALA A 61 27.12 8.06 4.65
C ALA A 61 26.12 6.92 4.97
N ASN A 62 24.87 7.27 5.25
CA ASN A 62 23.79 6.31 5.39
C ASN A 62 22.49 6.88 4.82
N HIS A 63 21.89 6.18 3.86
CA HIS A 63 20.64 6.60 3.25
C HIS A 63 19.47 6.48 4.26
N ASP A 64 18.47 7.35 4.17
CA ASP A 64 17.32 7.36 5.10
C ASP A 64 16.62 5.99 5.20
N PHE A 65 16.56 5.27 4.07
CA PHE A 65 16.07 3.89 4.01
C PHE A 65 16.78 2.94 4.99
N ASN A 66 18.10 3.06 5.13
CA ASN A 66 18.88 2.21 6.03
C ASN A 66 18.60 2.59 7.50
N LEU A 67 18.47 3.89 7.80
CA LEU A 67 18.11 4.36 9.14
C LEU A 67 16.72 3.85 9.55
N GLU A 68 15.76 3.88 8.64
CA GLU A 68 14.42 3.31 8.88
C GLU A 68 14.46 1.80 9.08
N TYR A 69 15.26 1.08 8.30
CA TYR A 69 15.42 -0.37 8.43
C TYR A 69 16.01 -0.76 9.79
N GLU A 70 17.06 -0.06 10.25
CA GLU A 70 17.65 -0.30 11.57
C GLU A 70 16.68 0.02 12.71
N LYS A 71 15.91 1.11 12.60
CA LYS A 71 14.86 1.44 13.57
C LYS A 71 13.79 0.36 13.63
N LYS A 72 13.29 -0.09 12.48
CA LYS A 72 12.31 -1.18 12.39
C LYS A 72 12.87 -2.48 12.98
N LYS A 73 14.11 -2.84 12.69
CA LYS A 73 14.76 -4.03 13.28
C LYS A 73 14.82 -3.99 14.81
N LYS A 74 14.99 -2.80 15.41
CA LYS A 74 15.04 -2.62 16.86
C LYS A 74 13.65 -2.57 17.51
N SER A 75 12.67 -1.91 16.86
CA SER A 75 11.32 -1.74 17.41
C SER A 75 10.41 -2.94 17.16
N ASP A 76 10.57 -3.58 16.01
CA ASP A 76 9.77 -4.71 15.53
C ASP A 76 10.44 -6.03 15.96
N GLY A 77 10.88 -6.07 17.22
CA GLY A 77 11.40 -7.28 17.85
C GLY A 77 10.43 -8.42 17.61
N LYS A 78 10.94 -9.62 17.33
CA LYS A 78 10.12 -10.80 17.06
C LYS A 78 9.09 -10.95 18.18
N MET A 79 7.82 -10.75 17.86
CA MET A 79 6.72 -10.88 18.79
C MET A 79 6.66 -12.34 19.24
N VAL A 80 7.21 -12.62 20.43
CA VAL A 80 7.14 -13.95 21.04
C VAL A 80 5.78 -14.07 21.71
N ARG A 81 5.13 -15.23 21.53
CA ARG A 81 3.86 -15.54 22.22
C ARG A 81 4.12 -15.49 23.73
N ALA A 82 3.49 -14.54 24.40
CA ALA A 82 3.48 -14.49 25.86
C ALA A 82 2.43 -15.49 26.40
N ASP A 83 2.53 -15.77 27.70
CA ASP A 83 1.54 -16.63 28.36
C ASP A 83 0.13 -16.00 28.31
N ARG A 84 -0.88 -16.87 28.22
CA ARG A 84 -2.27 -16.45 27.99
C ARG A 84 -2.77 -15.52 29.10
N GLN A 85 -2.40 -15.81 30.34
CA GLN A 85 -2.81 -15.04 31.51
C GLN A 85 -2.28 -13.60 31.44
N LEU A 86 -1.00 -13.43 31.11
CA LEU A 86 -0.37 -12.12 30.99
C LEU A 86 -0.97 -11.26 29.87
N VAL A 87 -1.36 -11.89 28.76
CA VAL A 87 -2.01 -11.17 27.64
C VAL A 87 -3.40 -10.69 28.03
N LEU A 88 -4.14 -11.48 28.83
CA LEU A 88 -5.44 -11.07 29.36
C LEU A 88 -5.32 -9.87 30.30
N ASP A 89 -4.38 -9.89 31.24
CA ASP A 89 -4.15 -8.79 32.17
C ASP A 89 -3.79 -7.50 31.42
N LEU A 90 -2.95 -7.60 30.39
CA LEU A 90 -2.56 -6.47 29.55
C LEU A 90 -3.77 -5.92 28.77
N LEU A 91 -4.62 -6.80 28.23
CA LEU A 91 -5.85 -6.41 27.56
C LEU A 91 -6.80 -5.69 28.51
N PHE A 92 -7.02 -6.22 29.72
CA PHE A 92 -7.88 -5.58 30.72
C PHE A 92 -7.36 -4.20 31.10
N SER A 93 -6.05 -4.05 31.33
CA SER A 93 -5.43 -2.73 31.61
C SER A 93 -5.56 -1.74 30.45
N ALA A 94 -5.56 -2.22 29.20
CA ALA A 94 -5.76 -1.38 28.02
C ALA A 94 -7.22 -0.90 27.96
N PHE A 95 -8.17 -1.82 28.11
CA PHE A 95 -9.61 -1.55 28.06
C PHE A 95 -10.12 -0.70 29.24
N GLU A 96 -9.43 -0.70 30.37
CA GLU A 96 -9.70 0.21 31.48
C GLU A 96 -9.53 1.69 31.05
N LYS A 97 -8.58 1.98 30.17
CA LYS A 97 -8.31 3.35 29.67
C LYS A 97 -9.27 3.76 28.54
N HIS A 98 -9.57 2.84 27.62
CA HIS A 98 -10.48 3.08 26.51
C HIS A 98 -11.40 1.89 26.30
N GLN A 99 -12.71 2.14 26.30
CA GLN A 99 -13.73 1.11 26.10
C GLN A 99 -13.67 0.45 24.72
N TYR A 100 -13.10 1.13 23.73
CA TYR A 100 -13.10 0.71 22.33
C TYR A 100 -11.69 0.84 21.74
N TYR A 101 -11.15 -0.24 21.21
CA TYR A 101 -9.85 -0.24 20.51
C TYR A 101 -9.94 -0.81 19.09
N SER A 102 -9.16 -0.24 18.17
CA SER A 102 -8.91 -0.88 16.88
C SER A 102 -8.04 -2.11 17.09
N PHE A 103 -8.27 -3.16 16.29
CA PHE A 103 -7.44 -4.36 16.36
C PHE A 103 -5.95 -4.06 16.11
N LYS A 104 -5.64 -3.03 15.32
CA LYS A 104 -4.26 -2.58 15.09
C LYS A 104 -3.60 -2.10 16.38
N ASP A 105 -4.31 -1.30 17.16
CA ASP A 105 -3.78 -0.72 18.40
C ASP A 105 -3.59 -1.79 19.47
N LEU A 106 -4.49 -2.79 19.53
CA LEU A 106 -4.34 -3.93 20.44
C LEU A 106 -3.10 -4.76 20.12
N VAL A 107 -2.77 -4.94 18.84
CA VAL A 107 -1.55 -5.62 18.41
C VAL A 107 -0.31 -4.80 18.81
N ASP A 108 -0.38 -3.48 18.68
CA ASP A 108 0.73 -2.58 19.03
C ASP A 108 0.98 -2.49 20.54
N ILE A 109 -0.08 -2.52 21.36
CA ILE A 109 0.01 -2.50 22.84
C ILE A 109 0.48 -3.84 23.38
N THR A 110 -0.12 -4.95 22.93
CA THR A 110 0.17 -6.29 23.47
C THR A 110 1.45 -6.91 22.90
N LYS A 111 1.93 -6.39 21.76
CA LYS A 111 3.04 -6.97 21.00
C LYS A 111 2.86 -8.48 20.76
N GLN A 112 1.61 -8.94 20.62
CA GLN A 112 1.27 -10.34 20.34
C GLN A 112 0.90 -10.59 18.87
N PRO A 113 1.25 -11.74 18.29
CA PRO A 113 0.92 -12.04 16.90
C PRO A 113 -0.60 -12.06 16.66
N VAL A 114 -1.02 -11.53 15.51
CA VAL A 114 -2.43 -11.32 15.11
C VAL A 114 -3.28 -12.59 15.26
N THR A 115 -2.74 -13.76 14.96
CA THR A 115 -3.48 -15.03 15.03
C THR A 115 -3.85 -15.37 16.47
N TYR A 116 -2.88 -15.23 17.39
CA TYR A 116 -3.06 -15.56 18.80
C TYR A 116 -3.98 -14.56 19.50
N LEU A 117 -3.80 -13.26 19.20
CA LEU A 117 -4.67 -12.22 19.76
C LEU A 117 -6.13 -12.39 19.29
N LYS A 118 -6.36 -12.80 18.03
CA LYS A 118 -7.72 -13.11 17.52
C LYS A 118 -8.37 -14.30 18.23
N GLU A 119 -7.60 -15.29 18.66
CA GLU A 119 -8.14 -16.43 19.43
C GLU A 119 -8.65 -15.95 20.79
N ILE A 120 -7.82 -15.22 21.53
CA ILE A 120 -8.18 -14.67 22.84
C ILE A 120 -9.35 -13.68 22.72
N MET A 121 -9.30 -12.76 21.76
CA MET A 121 -10.38 -11.78 21.55
C MET A 121 -11.72 -12.42 21.15
N ARG A 122 -11.73 -13.58 20.48
CA ARG A 122 -12.99 -14.29 20.19
C ARG A 122 -13.63 -14.88 21.43
N GLU A 123 -12.84 -15.18 22.46
CA GLU A 123 -13.32 -15.75 23.71
C GLU A 123 -13.93 -14.67 24.61
N ILE A 124 -13.20 -13.56 24.80
CA ILE A 124 -13.54 -12.50 25.77
C ILE A 124 -14.22 -11.26 25.15
N GLY A 125 -14.08 -11.05 23.85
CA GLY A 125 -14.45 -9.79 23.18
C GLY A 125 -15.61 -9.94 22.19
N VAL A 126 -16.26 -8.81 21.91
CA VAL A 126 -17.26 -8.63 20.87
C VAL A 126 -16.68 -7.73 19.78
N CYS A 127 -16.82 -8.16 18.53
CA CYS A 127 -16.40 -7.38 17.36
C CYS A 127 -17.61 -6.60 16.84
N ASN A 128 -17.57 -5.27 16.92
CA ASN A 128 -18.67 -4.47 16.38
C ASN A 128 -18.53 -4.36 14.85
N ARG A 129 -19.44 -5.04 14.14
CA ARG A 129 -19.44 -5.12 12.66
C ARG A 129 -20.27 -4.04 11.97
N LYS A 130 -20.92 -3.11 12.71
CA LYS A 130 -21.83 -2.11 12.13
C LYS A 130 -21.52 -0.68 12.58
N GLY A 131 -21.55 0.27 11.63
CA GLY A 131 -21.47 1.72 11.87
C GLY A 131 -20.16 2.38 11.41
N ALA A 132 -20.03 3.69 11.70
CA ALA A 132 -18.86 4.52 11.38
C ALA A 132 -17.56 4.12 12.12
N HIS A 133 -17.67 3.31 13.18
CA HIS A 133 -16.56 2.69 13.90
C HIS A 133 -16.39 1.21 13.53
N LYS A 134 -16.26 0.95 12.22
CA LYS A 134 -16.12 -0.40 11.67
C LYS A 134 -14.79 -1.02 12.12
N SER A 135 -14.83 -2.25 12.66
CA SER A 135 -13.67 -3.05 13.09
C SER A 135 -13.05 -2.70 14.45
N THR A 136 -13.83 -2.08 15.34
CA THR A 136 -13.45 -1.86 16.73
C THR A 136 -13.89 -3.02 17.61
N TRP A 137 -13.06 -3.38 18.59
CA TRP A 137 -13.37 -4.43 19.55
C TRP A 137 -13.73 -3.84 20.91
N GLU A 138 -14.67 -4.48 21.58
CA GLU A 138 -15.09 -4.22 22.95
C GLU A 138 -15.01 -5.51 23.77
N LEU A 139 -14.76 -5.41 25.07
CA LEU A 139 -14.90 -6.55 25.99
C LEU A 139 -16.39 -6.88 26.18
N LYS A 140 -16.71 -8.18 26.35
CA LYS A 140 -18.05 -8.60 26.72
C LYS A 140 -18.48 -7.93 28.05
N PRO A 141 -19.76 -7.56 28.20
CA PRO A 141 -20.27 -6.91 29.41
C PRO A 141 -20.10 -7.77 30.67
N GLU A 142 -19.97 -9.09 30.52
CA GLU A 142 -19.70 -10.05 31.62
C GLU A 142 -18.32 -9.86 32.26
N TYR A 143 -17.36 -9.26 31.55
CA TYR A 143 -15.99 -8.98 32.05
C TYR A 143 -15.78 -7.50 32.42
N ARG A 144 -16.84 -6.69 32.37
CA ARG A 144 -16.77 -5.27 32.74
C ARG A 144 -16.70 -5.05 34.25
N HIS A 145 -16.93 -6.10 35.04
CA HIS A 145 -16.90 -6.10 36.49
C HIS A 145 -16.17 -7.34 37.03
N TYR A 146 -14.85 -7.25 37.17
CA TYR A 146 -14.21 -7.85 38.34
C TYR A 146 -14.08 -6.74 39.38
N GLN A 147 -15.13 -6.51 40.15
CA GLN A 147 -14.92 -6.16 41.55
C GLN A 147 -14.37 -7.42 42.23
N PRO A 148 -13.33 -7.33 43.08
CA PRO A 148 -12.90 -8.46 43.87
C PRO A 148 -14.08 -8.95 44.71
N SER A 149 -14.32 -10.25 44.68
CA SER A 149 -15.17 -10.92 45.66
C SER A 149 -14.52 -10.79 47.04
N GLU A 150 -15.01 -9.87 47.87
CA GLU A 150 -14.96 -10.05 49.31
C GLU A 150 -16.24 -10.80 49.71
N GLU A 151 -16.05 -12.04 50.16
CA GLU A 151 -17.05 -12.80 50.91
C GLU A 151 -17.28 -12.11 52.25
N GLU A 152 -18.53 -11.89 52.64
CA GLU A 152 -19.06 -12.31 53.95
C GLU A 152 -20.61 -12.19 53.95
N GLU A 153 -21.23 -13.34 53.71
CA GLU A 153 -22.39 -13.88 54.46
C GLU A 153 -23.16 -12.95 55.44
N GLN A 154 -24.46 -12.72 55.21
CA GLN A 154 -25.57 -13.43 55.88
C GLN A 154 -26.98 -12.79 55.71
N LYS A 155 -27.91 -13.67 55.34
CA LYS A 155 -29.36 -13.74 55.63
C LYS A 155 -30.31 -12.57 55.27
N SER A 156 -31.11 -12.85 54.24
CA SER A 156 -32.56 -12.53 54.10
C SER A 156 -33.34 -12.97 55.38
N PRO A 157 -34.46 -12.34 55.83
CA PRO A 157 -35.61 -12.10 54.96
C PRO A 157 -36.63 -10.95 55.22
N ASN A 158 -37.33 -10.67 54.12
CA ASN A 158 -38.76 -10.30 53.94
C ASN A 158 -39.33 -8.93 54.35
N SER A 159 -39.84 -8.26 53.31
CA SER A 159 -41.18 -7.66 53.13
C SER A 159 -42.04 -7.41 54.39
N ILE A 160 -42.30 -6.13 54.69
CA ILE A 160 -43.53 -5.35 54.44
C ILE A 160 -43.17 -3.87 54.62
#